data_AF-A0A062VQQ4-F1
#
_entry.id   AF-A0A062VQQ4-F1
#
_cell.length_a   1.000
_cell.length_b   1.000
_cell.length_c   1.000
_cell.angle_alpha   90.00
_cell.angle_beta   90.00
_cell.angle_gamma   90.00
#
_symmetry.space_group_name_H-M   'P 1'
#
loop_
_entity.id
_entity.type
_entity.pdbx_description
1 polymer ?
#
loop_
_entity_poly.entity_id
_entity_poly.type
_entity_poly.pdbx_seq_one_letter_code
_entity_poly.pdbx_strand_id
1 'polypeptide(L)'
;MGRPKAPCGTESAYRRHLRNGEPVDDACRDAHAEGRRNSRRSPAASAAPVAPALSDAVDDDVVQDDMKLIVDTLRTAFTSIAKKDPTRLAPIAREFRSAVELSAGRVMRRRS
;
A
#
# COMPACT_ATOMS: atom_id res chain seq x y z
N MET A 1 -6.65 20.17 -26.06
CA MET A 1 -7.64 19.14 -26.43
C MET A 1 -7.98 18.34 -25.18
N GLY A 2 -9.21 18.44 -24.66
CA GLY A 2 -9.64 17.71 -23.46
C GLY A 2 -9.80 16.21 -23.72
N ARG A 3 -9.52 15.36 -22.73
CA ARG A 3 -9.75 13.91 -22.84
C ARG A 3 -11.24 13.62 -23.15
N PRO A 4 -11.54 12.62 -23.99
CA PRO A 4 -12.92 12.24 -24.27
C PRO A 4 -13.62 11.85 -22.96
N LYS A 5 -14.90 12.22 -22.85
CA LYS A 5 -15.74 11.90 -21.69
C LYS A 5 -15.81 10.38 -21.56
N ALA A 6 -15.66 9.88 -20.33
CA ALA A 6 -15.84 8.46 -20.07
C ALA A 6 -17.28 8.04 -20.43
N PRO A 7 -17.47 6.89 -21.10
CA PRO A 7 -18.80 6.36 -21.35
C PRO A 7 -19.49 6.01 -20.01
N CYS A 8 -20.83 6.07 -20.01
CA CYS A 8 -21.64 5.60 -18.89
C CYS A 8 -21.37 4.12 -18.58
N GLY A 9 -21.60 3.70 -17.34
CA GLY A 9 -21.21 2.36 -16.88
C GLY A 9 -19.77 2.26 -16.35
N THR A 10 -19.10 3.38 -16.14
CA THR A 10 -17.76 3.43 -15.52
C THR A 10 -17.78 4.22 -14.22
N GLU A 11 -16.86 3.93 -13.30
CA GLU A 11 -16.72 4.69 -12.05
C GLU A 11 -16.45 6.19 -12.33
N SER A 12 -15.76 6.49 -13.43
CA SER A 12 -15.50 7.86 -13.87
C SER A 12 -16.79 8.58 -14.32
N ALA A 13 -17.72 7.86 -14.95
CA ALA A 13 -19.04 8.40 -15.30
C ALA A 13 -19.91 8.61 -14.05
N TYR A 14 -19.89 7.69 -13.07
CA TYR A 14 -20.56 7.88 -11.78
C TYR A 14 -20.13 9.19 -11.09
N ARG A 15 -18.82 9.45 -11.01
CA ARG A 15 -18.29 10.72 -10.45
C ARG A 15 -18.62 11.95 -11.29
N ARG A 16 -18.89 11.78 -12.60
CA ARG A 16 -19.35 12.87 -13.46
C ARG A 16 -20.81 13.22 -13.15
N HIS A 17 -21.68 12.22 -13.04
CA HIS A 17 -23.08 12.42 -12.66
C HIS A 17 -23.20 13.15 -11.33
N LEU A 18 -22.40 12.75 -10.33
CA LEU A 18 -22.34 13.43 -9.03
C LEU A 18 -21.87 14.89 -9.11
N ARG A 19 -20.85 15.19 -9.93
CA ARG A 19 -20.36 16.57 -10.10
C ARG A 19 -21.33 17.46 -10.86
N ASN A 20 -22.06 16.90 -11.80
CA ASN A 20 -23.01 17.62 -12.64
C ASN A 20 -24.41 17.70 -12.01
N GLY A 21 -24.69 16.94 -10.94
CA GLY A 21 -26.03 16.79 -10.38
C GLY A 21 -27.00 16.05 -11.31
N GLU A 22 -26.49 15.27 -12.26
CA GLU A 22 -27.29 14.48 -13.19
C GLU A 22 -27.78 13.18 -12.50
N PRO A 23 -28.96 12.64 -12.86
CA PRO A 23 -29.40 11.35 -12.37
C PRO A 23 -28.41 10.25 -12.80
N VAL A 24 -28.07 9.39 -11.85
CA VAL A 24 -27.15 8.27 -12.05
C VAL A 24 -27.92 7.07 -12.61
N ASP A 25 -27.49 6.57 -13.77
CA ASP A 25 -28.05 5.35 -14.35
C ASP A 25 -27.67 4.09 -13.54
N ASP A 26 -28.37 2.98 -13.80
CA ASP A 26 -28.11 1.72 -13.10
C ASP A 26 -26.68 1.20 -13.40
N ALA A 27 -26.23 1.35 -14.65
CA ALA A 27 -24.89 0.95 -15.07
C ALA A 27 -23.77 1.65 -14.27
N CYS A 28 -23.87 2.96 -14.00
CA CYS A 28 -22.88 3.67 -13.19
C CYS A 28 -22.96 3.29 -11.70
N ARG A 29 -24.16 2.96 -11.19
CA ARG A 29 -24.32 2.48 -9.81
C ARG A 29 -23.65 1.12 -9.61
N ASP A 30 -23.86 0.20 -10.54
CA ASP A 30 -23.24 -1.13 -10.50
C ASP A 30 -21.71 -1.03 -10.60
N ALA A 31 -21.20 -0.20 -11.51
CA ALA A 31 -19.76 0.03 -11.66
C ALA A 31 -19.11 0.59 -10.38
N HIS A 32 -19.78 1.53 -9.68
CA HIS A 32 -19.29 2.04 -8.40
C HIS A 32 -19.34 0.96 -7.29
N ALA A 33 -20.38 0.13 -7.27
CA ALA A 33 -20.47 -0.97 -6.31
C ALA A 33 -19.38 -2.02 -6.54
N GLU A 34 -19.07 -2.35 -7.80
CA GLU A 34 -17.99 -3.26 -8.17
C GLU A 34 -16.61 -2.67 -7.79
N GLY A 35 -16.36 -1.39 -8.09
CA GLY A 35 -15.13 -0.71 -7.68
C GLY A 35 -14.90 -0.74 -6.17
N ARG A 36 -15.94 -0.51 -5.37
CA ARG A 36 -15.92 -0.62 -3.91
C ARG A 36 -15.64 -2.04 -3.41
N ARG A 37 -16.15 -3.07 -4.09
CA ARG A 37 -15.87 -4.48 -3.73
C ARG A 37 -14.42 -4.82 -4.07
N ASN A 38 -13.92 -4.38 -5.22
CA ASN A 38 -12.55 -4.61 -5.64
C ASN A 38 -11.54 -3.90 -4.72
N SER A 39 -11.83 -2.68 -4.26
CA SER A 39 -10.97 -1.96 -3.31
C SER A 39 -10.94 -2.60 -1.92
N ARG A 40 -12.05 -3.22 -1.47
CA ARG A 40 -12.09 -3.98 -0.22
C ARG A 40 -11.39 -5.34 -0.32
N ARG A 41 -11.46 -5.98 -1.49
CA ARG A 41 -10.81 -7.28 -1.76
C ARG A 41 -9.31 -7.12 -2.02
N SER A 42 -8.87 -5.94 -2.43
CA SER A 42 -7.46 -5.59 -2.61
C SER A 42 -6.90 -5.02 -1.31
N PRO A 43 -5.93 -5.67 -0.63
CA PRO A 43 -5.37 -5.17 0.63
C PRO A 43 -4.45 -3.94 0.50
N ALA A 44 -4.50 -3.21 -0.62
CA ALA A 44 -3.49 -2.23 -1.00
C ALA A 44 -3.94 -0.76 -0.96
N ALA A 45 -5.15 -0.43 -0.48
CA ALA A 45 -5.60 0.97 -0.46
C ALA A 45 -6.62 1.30 0.63
N SER A 46 -6.44 0.84 1.88
CA SER A 46 -7.20 1.35 3.03
C SER A 46 -6.44 1.16 4.33
N ALA A 47 -5.38 1.94 4.49
CA ALA A 47 -4.97 2.52 5.76
C ALA A 47 -4.06 3.70 5.44
N ALA A 48 -4.64 4.88 5.19
CA ALA A 48 -3.92 6.07 5.64
C ALA A 48 -3.92 5.97 7.17
N PRO A 49 -2.78 5.93 7.86
CA PRO A 49 -2.80 6.02 9.30
C PRO A 49 -3.38 7.39 9.62
N VAL A 50 -4.56 7.42 10.23
CA VAL A 50 -4.92 8.52 11.12
C VAL A 50 -3.79 8.55 12.13
N ALA A 51 -2.88 9.52 11.98
CA ALA A 51 -1.80 9.70 12.93
C ALA A 51 -2.43 9.85 14.32
N PRO A 52 -2.15 8.94 15.28
CA PRO A 52 -2.58 9.20 16.63
C PRO A 52 -1.82 10.44 17.10
N ALA A 53 -2.57 11.38 17.67
CA ALA A 53 -2.01 12.52 18.35
C ALA A 53 -0.91 12.02 19.30
N LEU A 54 0.25 12.67 19.22
CA LEU A 54 1.40 12.41 20.07
C LEU A 54 0.96 12.43 21.54
N SER A 55 0.85 11.24 22.14
CA SER A 55 0.94 11.07 23.58
C SER A 55 2.35 10.58 23.88
N ASP A 56 3.12 11.43 24.56
CA ASP A 56 4.45 11.15 25.09
C ASP A 56 4.38 10.08 26.20
N ALA A 57 4.15 8.84 25.79
CA ALA A 57 4.38 7.62 26.55
C ALA A 57 4.34 6.48 25.53
N VAL A 58 5.47 6.20 24.87
CA VAL A 58 5.60 5.01 24.05
C VAL A 58 6.06 3.87 24.95
N ASP A 59 5.13 2.98 25.27
CA ASP A 59 5.42 1.64 25.78
C ASP A 59 6.26 0.87 24.74
N ASP A 60 7.39 0.30 25.15
CA ASP A 60 8.35 -0.42 24.31
C ASP A 60 7.69 -1.63 23.57
N ASP A 61 6.63 -2.20 24.17
CA ASP A 61 5.88 -3.34 23.63
C ASP A 61 5.15 -3.07 22.30
N VAL A 62 4.68 -1.84 22.06
CA VAL A 62 3.92 -1.52 20.83
C VAL A 62 4.86 -1.43 19.61
N VAL A 63 6.07 -0.89 19.79
CA VAL A 63 7.09 -0.79 18.73
C VAL A 63 7.58 -2.19 18.31
N GLN A 64 7.62 -3.14 19.25
CA GLN A 64 8.03 -4.51 18.97
C GLN A 64 7.00 -5.26 18.10
N ASP A 65 5.69 -5.01 18.29
CA ASP A 65 4.64 -5.67 17.52
C ASP A 65 4.60 -5.20 16.06
N ASP A 66 4.79 -3.89 15.82
CA ASP A 66 4.89 -3.33 14.47
C ASP A 66 6.11 -3.86 13.71
N MET A 67 7.27 -3.94 14.37
CA MET A 67 8.47 -4.51 13.76
C MET A 67 8.27 -5.99 13.42
N LYS A 68 7.64 -6.74 14.32
CA LYS A 68 7.33 -8.15 14.11
C LYS A 68 6.38 -8.34 12.92
N LEU A 69 5.36 -7.49 12.79
CA LEU A 69 4.45 -7.51 11.64
C LEU A 69 5.19 -7.25 10.32
N ILE A 70 6.12 -6.30 10.29
CA ILE A 70 6.95 -6.00 9.12
C ILE A 70 7.81 -7.22 8.76
N VAL A 71 8.49 -7.83 9.73
CA VAL A 71 9.33 -9.01 9.52
C VAL A 71 8.52 -10.21 9.01
N ASP A 72 7.34 -10.46 9.59
CA ASP A 72 6.46 -11.57 9.19
C ASP A 72 5.92 -11.38 7.76
N THR A 73 5.60 -10.14 7.39
CA THR A 73 5.16 -9.78 6.04
C THR A 73 6.29 -10.03 5.02
N LEU A 74 7.51 -9.55 5.32
CA LEU A 74 8.68 -9.76 4.47
C LEU A 74 9.01 -11.25 4.33
N ARG A 75 8.96 -12.01 5.44
CA ARG A 75 9.20 -13.46 5.44
C ARG A 75 8.23 -14.19 4.52
N THR A 76 6.95 -13.84 4.60
CA THR A 76 5.90 -14.41 3.75
C THR A 76 6.15 -14.11 2.27
N ALA A 77 6.46 -12.85 1.95
CA ALA A 77 6.74 -12.42 0.58
C ALA A 77 7.95 -13.17 0.00
N PHE A 78 9.06 -13.24 0.73
CA PHE A 78 10.27 -13.95 0.27
C PHE A 78 10.04 -15.46 0.12
N THR A 79 9.28 -16.07 1.03
CA THR A 79 8.93 -17.50 0.92
C THR A 79 8.11 -17.77 -0.34
N SER A 80 7.21 -16.86 -0.71
CA SER A 80 6.42 -16.97 -1.94
C SER A 80 7.30 -16.88 -3.20
N ILE A 81 8.25 -15.95 -3.22
CA ILE A 81 9.21 -15.79 -4.33
C ILE A 81 10.12 -17.01 -4.43
N ALA A 82 10.66 -17.50 -3.30
CA ALA A 82 11.53 -18.68 -3.25
C ALA A 82 10.87 -19.92 -3.87
N LYS A 83 9.56 -20.10 -3.63
CA LYS A 83 8.78 -21.22 -4.16
C LYS A 83 8.47 -21.07 -5.66
N LYS A 84 8.24 -19.85 -6.15
CA LYS A 84 7.84 -19.59 -7.54
C LYS A 84 9.04 -19.48 -8.49
N ASP A 85 10.06 -18.71 -8.10
CA ASP A 85 11.25 -18.45 -8.89
C ASP A 85 12.42 -18.06 -7.97
N PRO A 86 13.25 -19.03 -7.55
CA PRO A 86 14.33 -18.80 -6.59
C PRO A 86 15.43 -17.88 -7.14
N THR A 87 15.58 -17.76 -8.46
CA THR A 87 16.64 -16.93 -9.07
C THR A 87 16.45 -15.44 -8.81
N ARG A 88 15.19 -15.02 -8.54
CA ARG A 88 14.83 -13.62 -8.24
C ARG A 88 15.26 -13.17 -6.85
N LEU A 89 15.62 -14.07 -5.95
CA LEU A 89 16.05 -13.72 -4.59
C LEU A 89 17.44 -13.10 -4.55
N ALA A 90 18.36 -13.57 -5.40
CA ALA A 90 19.75 -13.13 -5.41
C ALA A 90 19.93 -11.61 -5.60
N PRO A 91 19.28 -10.93 -6.57
CA PRO A 91 19.40 -9.48 -6.71
C PRO A 91 18.78 -8.74 -5.51
N ILE A 92 17.61 -9.18 -5.02
CA ILE A 92 16.94 -8.52 -3.88
C ILE A 92 17.79 -8.61 -2.60
N ALA A 93 18.42 -9.76 -2.35
CA ALA A 93 19.31 -9.95 -1.21
C ALA A 93 20.58 -9.07 -1.27
N ARG A 94 21.09 -8.77 -2.48
CA ARG A 94 22.23 -7.87 -2.67
C ARG A 94 21.84 -6.42 -2.35
N GLU A 95 20.72 -5.94 -2.86
CA GLU A 95 20.20 -4.60 -2.57
C GLU A 95 19.90 -4.42 -1.08
N PHE A 96 19.25 -5.42 -0.46
CA PHE A 96 18.94 -5.36 0.97
C PHE A 96 20.21 -5.29 1.82
N ARG A 97 21.23 -6.09 1.50
CA ARG A 97 22.53 -6.04 2.18
C ARG A 97 23.16 -4.65 2.06
N SER A 98 23.18 -4.08 0.86
CA SER A 98 23.70 -2.72 0.62
C SER A 98 22.96 -1.67 1.47
N ALA A 99 21.63 -1.74 1.51
CA ALA A 99 20.81 -0.82 2.31
C ALA A 99 21.07 -0.94 3.83
N VAL A 100 21.26 -2.17 4.33
CA VAL A 100 21.58 -2.42 5.74
C VAL A 100 22.98 -1.92 6.08
N GLU A 101 23.97 -2.17 5.22
CA GLU A 101 25.35 -1.69 5.41
C GLU A 101 25.42 -0.16 5.41
N LEU A 102 24.67 0.51 4.52
CA LEU A 102 24.56 1.98 4.50
C LEU A 102 23.92 2.52 5.79
N SER A 103 22.89 1.83 6.30
CA SER A 103 22.20 2.20 7.52
C SER A 103 23.10 1.99 8.76
N ALA A 104 23.82 0.87 8.83
CA ALA A 104 24.77 0.55 9.89
C ALA A 104 26.02 1.45 9.85
N GLY A 105 26.50 1.80 8.66
CA GLY A 105 27.63 2.72 8.46
C GLY A 105 27.33 4.15 8.91
N ARG A 106 26.06 4.57 8.90
CA ARG A 106 25.62 5.85 9.48
C ARG A 106 25.62 5.83 11.01
N VAL A 107 25.38 4.67 11.62
CA VAL A 107 25.42 4.48 13.09
C VAL A 107 26.87 4.54 13.61
N MET A 108 27.85 4.02 12.86
CA MET A 108 29.27 4.03 13.28
C MET A 108 29.98 5.39 13.19
N ARG A 109 29.44 6.38 12.45
CA ARG A 109 30.05 7.73 12.31
C ARG A 109 29.55 8.79 13.30
N ARG A 110 28.83 8.40 14.36
CA ARG A 110 28.40 9.29 15.47
C ARG A 110 29.14 8.99 16.78
N ARG A 111 30.47 8.84 16.72
CA ARG A 111 31.35 8.87 17.90
C ARG A 111 32.64 9.62 17.53
N SER A 112 32.59 10.94 17.62
CA SER A 112 33.76 11.83 17.74
C SER A 112 33.28 13.12 18.39
#